data_AF-A0A519JYP1-F1
#
_entry.id   AF-A0A519JYP1-F1
#
_cell.length_a   1.000
_cell.length_b   1.000
_cell.length_c   1.000
_cell.angle_alpha   90.00
_cell.angle_beta   90.00
_cell.angle_gamma   90.00
#
_symmetry.space_group_name_H-M   'P 1'
#
loop_
_entity.id
_entity.type
_entity.pdbx_description
1 polymer ?
#
loop_
_entity_poly.entity_id
_entity_poly.type
_entity_poly.pdbx_seq_one_letter_code
_entity_poly.pdbx_strand_id
1 'polypeptide(L)'
;MANERIILGIDPGTTIMGFGIIKVVGKQMEFIQLNELILSKYDDHYTKLKVIFERTIELIETHHPDEIAIEAPFFGKNVQSMLKLGRAQGVAMAAGLS
;
A
#
# COMPACT_ATOMS: atom_id res chain seq x y z
N MET A 1 2.95 -29.31 6.89
CA MET A 1 2.09 -28.51 5.97
C MET A 1 2.98 -27.44 5.37
N ALA A 2 2.92 -27.19 4.06
CA ALA A 2 3.72 -26.12 3.48
C ALA A 2 3.27 -24.79 4.08
N ASN A 3 4.21 -23.95 4.51
CA ASN A 3 3.90 -22.64 5.06
C ASN A 3 3.35 -21.78 3.91
N GLU A 4 2.07 -21.45 3.96
CA GLU A 4 1.39 -20.53 3.05
C GLU A 4 1.44 -19.14 3.65
N ARG A 5 1.72 -18.13 2.82
CA ARG A 5 1.69 -16.72 3.21
C ARG A 5 1.08 -15.86 2.11
N ILE A 6 0.18 -14.95 2.47
CA ILE A 6 -0.33 -13.89 1.61
C ILE A 6 0.43 -12.61 1.93
N ILE A 7 1.03 -11.99 0.92
CA ILE A 7 1.82 -10.77 1.06
C ILE A 7 1.16 -9.65 0.27
N LEU A 8 0.85 -8.54 0.95
CA LEU A 8 0.37 -7.30 0.35
C LEU A 8 1.56 -6.34 0.17
N GLY A 9 1.91 -6.04 -1.08
CA GLY A 9 2.87 -4.99 -1.43
C GLY A 9 2.17 -3.67 -1.72
N ILE A 10 2.68 -2.56 -1.19
CA ILE A 10 2.18 -1.21 -1.40
C ILE A 10 3.34 -0.31 -1.85
N ASP A 11 3.15 0.35 -3.00
CA ASP A 11 3.94 1.49 -3.47
C ASP A 11 3.11 2.78 -3.25
N PRO A 12 3.36 3.49 -2.15
CA PRO A 12 2.62 4.70 -1.81
C PRO A 12 3.05 5.87 -2.68
N GLY A 13 2.09 6.63 -3.18
CA GLY A 13 2.35 7.86 -3.93
C GLY A 13 1.29 8.93 -3.70
N THR A 14 1.58 10.16 -4.13
CA THR A 14 0.68 11.32 -3.95
C THR A 14 -0.33 11.48 -5.10
N THR A 15 -0.09 10.78 -6.20
CA THR A 15 -0.84 10.88 -7.46
C THR A 15 -1.46 9.54 -7.82
N ILE A 16 -0.69 8.47 -7.66
CA ILE A 16 -1.11 7.09 -7.82
C ILE A 16 -0.49 6.32 -6.65
N MET A 17 -1.22 5.37 -6.08
CA MET A 17 -0.69 4.37 -5.16
C MET A 17 -0.85 2.99 -5.79
N GLY A 18 0.25 2.29 -6.03
CA GLY A 18 0.25 0.93 -6.54
C GLY A 18 0.10 -0.07 -5.40
N PHE A 19 -0.58 -1.18 -5.64
CA PHE A 19 -0.59 -2.30 -4.71
C PHE A 19 -0.71 -3.64 -5.43
N GLY A 20 -0.09 -4.66 -4.86
CA GLY A 20 -0.07 -6.01 -5.40
C GLY A 20 -0.19 -7.04 -4.28
N ILE A 21 -0.76 -8.19 -4.61
CA ILE A 21 -0.94 -9.30 -3.68
C ILE A 21 -0.37 -10.55 -4.32
N ILE A 22 0.46 -11.25 -3.55
CA ILE A 22 1.02 -12.53 -3.94
C ILE A 22 0.77 -13.57 -2.84
N LYS A 23 0.63 -14.81 -3.26
CA LYS A 23 0.61 -15.98 -2.38
C LYS A 23 1.93 -16.73 -2.50
N VAL A 24 2.51 -17.10 -1.38
CA VAL A 24 3.78 -17.82 -1.32
C VAL A 24 3.54 -19.16 -0.64
N VAL A 25 3.73 -20.26 -1.37
CA VAL A 25 3.64 -21.63 -0.83
C VAL A 25 5.04 -22.24 -0.87
N GLY A 26 5.71 -22.28 0.28
CA GLY A 26 7.10 -22.70 0.37
C GLY A 26 8.05 -21.76 -0.40
N LYS A 27 8.51 -22.18 -1.58
CA LYS A 27 9.39 -21.39 -2.47
C LYS A 27 8.71 -20.93 -3.77
N GLN A 28 7.43 -21.28 -3.96
CA GLN A 28 6.68 -20.91 -5.15
C GLN A 28 5.87 -19.65 -4.86
N MET A 29 5.89 -18.71 -5.80
CA MET A 29 5.11 -17.48 -5.76
C MET A 29 3.99 -17.55 -6.78
N GLU A 30 2.79 -17.22 -6.35
CA GLU A 30 1.58 -17.14 -7.15
C GLU A 30 1.06 -15.71 -7.14
N PHE A 31 0.74 -15.20 -8.32
CA PHE A 31 0.15 -13.89 -8.48
C PHE A 31 -1.35 -13.93 -8.12
N ILE A 32 -1.79 -13.03 -7.24
CA ILE A 32 -3.22 -12.88 -6.92
C ILE A 32 -3.78 -11.66 -7.66
N GLN A 33 -3.18 -10.49 -7.43
CA GLN A 33 -3.72 -9.23 -7.95
C GLN A 33 -2.64 -8.15 -8.05
N LEU A 34 -2.82 -7.23 -9.00
CA LEU A 34 -2.09 -5.97 -9.09
C LEU A 34 -3.07 -4.91 -9.55
N ASN A 35 -3.11 -3.77 -8.85
CA ASN A 35 -3.96 -2.67 -9.24
C ASN A 35 -3.40 -1.34 -8.69
N GLU A 36 -4.04 -0.25 -9.08
CA GLU A 36 -3.62 1.10 -8.76
C GLU A 36 -4.78 1.94 -8.23
N LEU A 37 -4.47 2.81 -7.28
CA LEU A 37 -5.39 3.80 -6.75
C LEU A 37 -5.03 5.16 -7.33
N ILE A 38 -5.86 5.66 -8.25
CA ILE A 38 -5.70 6.98 -8.86
C ILE A 38 -6.14 8.06 -7.87
N LEU A 39 -5.17 8.78 -7.30
CA LEU A 39 -5.36 9.86 -6.33
C LEU A 39 -5.41 11.25 -6.97
N SER A 40 -4.99 11.38 -8.24
CA SER A 40 -5.00 12.65 -8.99
C SER A 40 -6.40 13.25 -9.16
N LYS A 41 -7.45 12.43 -9.08
CA LYS A 41 -8.86 12.85 -9.17
C LYS A 41 -9.38 13.57 -7.91
N TYR A 42 -8.59 13.61 -6.84
CA TYR A 42 -8.94 14.31 -5.61
C TYR A 42 -8.07 15.57 -5.47
N ASP A 43 -8.68 16.71 -5.17
CA ASP A 43 -7.95 17.98 -5.04
C ASP A 43 -7.37 18.16 -3.64
N ASP A 44 -8.07 17.69 -2.62
CA ASP A 44 -7.68 17.87 -1.21
C ASP A 44 -6.74 16.75 -0.71
N HIS A 45 -5.69 17.17 0.00
CA HIS A 45 -4.68 16.24 0.53
C HIS A 45 -5.23 15.31 1.60
N TYR A 46 -6.06 15.81 2.52
CA TYR A 46 -6.63 14.98 3.59
C TYR A 46 -7.59 13.94 3.02
N THR A 47 -8.34 14.30 1.99
CA THR A 47 -9.20 13.39 1.23
C THR A 47 -8.38 12.27 0.59
N LYS A 48 -7.22 12.58 -0.02
CA LYS A 48 -6.31 11.53 -0.54
C LYS A 48 -5.86 10.58 0.56
N LEU A 49 -5.45 11.10 1.72
CA LEU A 49 -5.03 10.28 2.85
C LEU A 49 -6.16 9.38 3.35
N LYS A 50 -7.38 9.90 3.47
CA LYS A 50 -8.56 9.10 3.84
C LYS A 50 -8.81 7.96 2.84
N VAL A 51 -8.76 8.25 1.54
CA VAL A 51 -8.98 7.23 0.50
C VAL A 51 -7.88 6.18 0.50
N ILE A 52 -6.62 6.55 0.76
CA ILE A 52 -5.52 5.60 0.96
C ILE A 52 -5.83 4.68 2.14
N PHE A 53 -6.19 5.24 3.29
CA PHE A 53 -6.55 4.46 4.48
C PHE A 53 -7.67 3.46 4.19
N GLU A 54 -8.81 3.95 3.68
CA GLU A 54 -9.99 3.13 3.40
C GLU A 54 -9.66 2.02 2.40
N ARG A 55 -8.90 2.33 1.35
CA ARG A 55 -8.52 1.33 0.35
C ARG A 55 -7.56 0.29 0.91
N THR A 56 -6.61 0.69 1.75
CA THR A 56 -5.69 -0.25 2.41
C THR A 56 -6.45 -1.17 3.37
N ILE A 57 -7.38 -0.64 4.18
CA ILE A 57 -8.25 -1.46 5.04
C ILE A 57 -9.06 -2.45 4.21
N GLU A 58 -9.69 -2.00 3.12
CA GLU A 58 -10.47 -2.88 2.25
C GLU A 58 -9.64 -4.05 1.71
N LEU A 59 -8.38 -3.80 1.31
CA LEU A 59 -7.47 -4.84 0.83
C LEU A 59 -7.10 -5.83 1.95
N ILE A 60 -6.87 -5.33 3.16
CA ILE A 60 -6.56 -6.16 4.34
C ILE A 60 -7.76 -7.04 4.70
N GLU A 61 -8.96 -6.47 4.77
CA GLU A 61 -10.19 -7.20 5.08
C GLU A 61 -10.57 -8.22 3.99
N THR A 62 -10.26 -7.90 2.73
CA THR A 62 -10.61 -8.80 1.60
C THR A 62 -9.65 -9.99 1.50
N HIS A 63 -8.36 -9.77 1.75
CA HIS A 63 -7.31 -10.75 1.45
C HIS A 63 -6.64 -11.35 2.69
N HIS A 64 -6.85 -10.78 3.87
CA HIS A 64 -6.23 -11.19 5.13
C HIS A 64 -4.72 -11.49 4.99
N PRO A 65 -3.91 -10.52 4.54
CA PRO A 65 -2.48 -10.74 4.33
C PRO A 65 -1.76 -11.05 5.65
N ASP A 66 -0.81 -11.98 5.62
CA ASP A 66 0.07 -12.30 6.74
C ASP A 66 1.17 -11.25 6.91
N GLU A 67 1.59 -10.65 5.78
CA GLU A 67 2.67 -9.66 5.74
C GLU A 67 2.27 -8.48 4.84
N ILE A 68 2.64 -7.27 5.26
CA ILE A 68 2.49 -6.05 4.46
C ILE A 68 3.89 -5.48 4.20
N ALA A 69 4.23 -5.32 2.92
CA ALA A 69 5.47 -4.69 2.47
C ALA A 69 5.15 -3.29 1.92
N ILE A 70 5.75 -2.26 2.49
CA ILE A 70 5.58 -0.87 2.04
C ILE A 70 6.91 -0.36 1.53
N GLU A 71 6.94 0.17 0.32
CA GLU A 71 8.16 0.71 -0.27
C GLU A 71 8.68 1.91 0.53
N ALA A 72 10.00 1.94 0.76
CA ALA A 72 10.66 3.05 1.43
C ALA A 72 10.77 4.26 0.49
N PRO A 73 10.62 5.50 1.00
CA PRO A 73 10.69 6.67 0.13
C PRO A 73 12.13 6.87 -0.36
N PHE A 74 12.31 7.05 -1.68
CA PHE A 74 13.60 7.43 -2.24
C PHE A 74 13.89 8.93 -1.99
N PHE A 75 15.17 9.26 -1.81
CA PHE A 75 15.62 10.61 -1.48
C PHE A 75 15.19 11.64 -2.55
N GLY A 76 14.21 12.48 -2.21
CA GLY A 76 13.67 13.50 -3.09
C GLY A 76 14.36 14.85 -2.92
N LYS A 77 14.70 15.51 -4.04
CA LYS A 77 15.24 16.89 -4.02
C LYS A 77 14.29 17.92 -3.39
N ASN A 78 12.99 17.61 -3.26
CA ASN A 78 11.96 18.50 -2.74
C ASN A 78 11.35 17.98 -1.44
N VAL A 79 11.62 18.69 -0.33
CA VAL A 79 11.17 18.36 1.03
C VAL A 79 9.65 18.31 1.15
N GLN A 80 8.91 19.20 0.46
CA GLN A 80 7.44 19.21 0.55
C GLN A 80 6.80 17.97 -0.06
N SER A 81 7.33 17.50 -1.20
CA SER A 81 6.86 16.26 -1.83
C SER A 81 7.18 15.05 -0.96
N MET A 82 8.36 15.01 -0.35
CA MET A 82 8.72 13.95 0.60
C MET A 82 7.79 13.93 1.82
N LEU A 83 7.43 15.09 2.38
CA LEU A 83 6.50 15.14 3.51
C LEU A 83 5.10 14.62 3.13
N LYS A 84 4.62 14.93 1.93
CA LYS A 84 3.34 14.42 1.42
C LYS A 84 3.38 12.89 1.23
N LEU A 85 4.48 12.37 0.71
CA LEU A 85 4.70 10.93 0.56
C LEU A 85 4.78 10.23 1.91
N GLY A 86 5.53 10.78 2.87
CA GLY A 86 5.65 10.23 4.22
C GLY A 86 4.30 10.17 4.97
N ARG A 87 3.40 11.13 4.73
CA ARG A 87 2.02 11.07 5.25
C ARG A 87 1.21 9.94 4.63
N ALA A 88 1.31 9.74 3.31
CA ALA A 88 0.64 8.63 2.63
C ALA A 88 1.13 7.27 3.16
N GLN A 89 2.45 7.12 3.32
CA GLN A 89 3.08 5.96 3.96
C GLN A 89 2.57 5.74 5.38
N GLY A 90 2.61 6.77 6.22
CA GLY A 90 2.18 6.66 7.61
C GLY A 90 0.72 6.22 7.74
N VAL A 91 -0.14 6.67 6.83
CA VAL A 91 -1.55 6.26 6.80
C VAL A 91 -1.73 4.81 6.33
N ALA A 92 -1.01 4.38 5.30
CA ALA A 92 -1.02 2.98 4.87
C ALA A 92 -0.48 2.04 5.96
N MET A 93 0.57 2.46 6.69
CA MET A 93 1.09 1.75 7.85
C MET A 93 0.07 1.68 8.98
N ALA A 94 -0.61 2.79 9.28
CA ALA A 94 -1.63 2.82 10.32
C ALA A 94 -2.79 1.87 10.00
N ALA A 95 -3.22 1.77 8.74
CA ALA A 95 -4.20 0.79 8.29
C ALA A 95 -3.68 -0.65 8.42
N GLY A 96 -2.40 -0.89 8.13
CA GLY A 96 -1.77 -2.21 8.30
C GLY A 96 -1.59 -2.66 9.75
N LEU A 97 -1.70 -1.74 10.72
CA LEU A 97 -1.49 -1.99 12.15
C LEU A 97 -2.79 -1.95 12.99
N SER A 98 -3.93 -1.59 12.38
CA SER A 98 -5.24 -1.54 13.03
C SER A 98 -5.91 -2.89 13.06
#